data_AF-A0A9C8FUE9-F1
#
_entry.id   AF-A0A9C8FUE9-F1
#
_cell.length_a   1.000
_cell.length_b   1.000
_cell.length_c   1.000
_cell.angle_alpha   90.00
_cell.angle_beta   90.00
_cell.angle_gamma   90.00
#
_symmetry.space_group_name_H-M   'P 1'
#
loop_
_entity.id
_entity.type
_entity.pdbx_description
1 polymer ?
#
loop_
_entity_poly.entity_id
_entity_poly.type
_entity_poly.pdbx_seq_one_letter_code
_entity_poly.pdbx_strand_id
1 'polypeptide(L)'
;MKRLFFFLFVALAVLAGLPAQTRVPSGSENWLSSAGTTGNGDVDGLNVFFFEIPDTLTSPIYFAVQDPGVNDANPQDQTDMTAGESMSFSLVGGSGTFSNPVSRKYRYSTKSEVYSAGTGSVLEQKVYSTANGNATTTGWVYFDPVYPSQGEKIGNKYYFKIIADASTGSDFKNSYRFDASLSNSGTPTGINGGAAFAYSWCFVLRPDIDDIWNFYPFVPEGAVGKWLIVGAWDFDPFGGVPVASIFDPDGVETPVTIDLASNDTDNGSVQIDTDQDNTTWRFWVSEPGSVGYPNTSEVWAWENSAAVADGVEPDESTTVMYRIYAGPYSPPTTSASPLRTEWPWTTGWIGRG
;
A
#
# COMPACT_ATOMS: atom_id res chain seq x y z
N MET A 1 33.13 -17.13 -53.39
CA MET A 1 32.85 -17.25 -51.94
C MET A 1 31.58 -16.47 -51.64
N LYS A 2 30.62 -17.12 -50.97
CA LYS A 2 29.20 -16.73 -50.92
C LYS A 2 28.96 -15.50 -50.04
N ARG A 3 27.89 -14.80 -50.40
CA ARG A 3 27.42 -13.48 -49.98
C ARG A 3 26.78 -13.48 -48.57
N LEU A 4 26.96 -12.35 -47.87
CA LEU A 4 25.94 -11.54 -47.17
C LEU A 4 25.07 -12.21 -46.09
N PHE A 5 25.06 -11.68 -44.85
CA PHE A 5 23.89 -10.97 -44.28
C PHE A 5 24.23 -10.30 -42.94
N PHE A 6 23.87 -9.02 -42.89
CA PHE A 6 23.93 -8.09 -41.78
C PHE A 6 22.72 -8.38 -40.88
N PHE A 7 22.90 -8.62 -39.58
CA PHE A 7 21.81 -8.53 -38.60
C PHE A 7 22.29 -7.78 -37.36
N LEU A 8 22.03 -6.49 -37.41
CA LEU A 8 21.88 -5.58 -36.29
C LEU A 8 20.73 -6.12 -35.41
N PHE A 9 21.05 -6.77 -34.29
CA PHE A 9 20.05 -6.99 -33.24
C PHE A 9 19.87 -5.65 -32.53
N VAL A 10 18.93 -4.86 -33.05
CA VAL A 10 18.34 -3.72 -32.35
C VAL A 10 17.77 -4.27 -31.05
N ALA A 11 18.31 -3.81 -29.93
CA ALA A 11 17.63 -3.83 -28.65
C ALA A 11 16.36 -3.00 -28.80
N LEU A 12 15.29 -3.62 -29.30
CA LEU A 12 13.97 -3.06 -29.21
C LEU A 12 13.55 -3.32 -27.76
N ALA A 13 13.90 -2.37 -26.89
CA ALA A 13 13.23 -2.23 -25.61
C ALA A 13 11.74 -2.21 -25.95
N VAL A 14 11.04 -3.29 -25.59
CA VAL A 14 9.59 -3.28 -25.57
C VAL A 14 9.24 -2.29 -24.48
N LEU A 15 9.05 -1.03 -24.87
CA LEU A 15 8.21 -0.06 -24.18
C LEU A 15 6.77 -0.58 -24.24
N ALA A 16 6.53 -1.78 -23.71
CA ALA A 16 5.26 -2.05 -23.09
C ALA A 16 5.24 -1.07 -21.94
N GLY A 17 4.42 -0.02 -22.06
CA GLY A 17 4.10 0.81 -20.92
C GLY A 17 3.77 -0.14 -19.78
N LEU A 18 4.50 -0.03 -18.68
CA LEU A 18 4.17 -0.79 -17.47
C LEU A 18 2.66 -0.63 -17.24
N PRO A 19 1.94 -1.70 -16.89
CA PRO A 19 0.52 -1.58 -16.56
C PRO A 19 0.32 -0.43 -15.58
N ALA A 20 -0.80 0.30 -15.72
CA ALA A 20 -1.07 1.45 -14.88
C ALA A 20 -0.93 1.08 -13.39
N GLN A 21 -0.11 1.81 -12.65
CA GLN A 21 0.32 1.43 -11.31
C GLN A 21 -0.60 1.94 -10.20
N THR A 22 -1.77 2.48 -10.56
CA THR A 22 -2.77 2.94 -9.60
C THR A 22 -3.66 1.83 -9.07
N ARG A 23 -3.69 0.66 -9.72
CA ARG A 23 -4.46 -0.49 -9.24
C ARG A 23 -3.78 -1.10 -8.03
N VAL A 24 -4.55 -1.27 -6.97
CA VAL A 24 -4.11 -1.84 -5.69
C VAL A 24 -5.07 -2.94 -5.26
N PRO A 25 -4.59 -4.19 -5.09
CA PRO A 25 -3.28 -4.69 -5.49
C PRO A 25 -3.13 -4.75 -7.01
N SER A 26 -1.91 -4.91 -7.52
CA SER A 26 -1.67 -5.04 -8.97
C SER A 26 -2.11 -6.40 -9.54
N GLY A 27 -2.13 -7.46 -8.72
CA GLY A 27 -2.61 -8.79 -9.08
C GLY A 27 -4.14 -8.87 -9.23
N SER A 28 -4.62 -9.77 -10.10
CA SER A 28 -6.07 -9.96 -10.32
C SER A 28 -6.77 -10.81 -9.26
N GLU A 29 -6.01 -11.58 -8.48
CA GLU A 29 -6.52 -12.49 -7.44
C GLU A 29 -6.29 -11.96 -6.03
N ASN A 30 -5.32 -11.06 -5.81
CA ASN A 30 -5.01 -10.46 -4.52
C ASN A 30 -6.06 -9.41 -4.07
N TRP A 31 -6.41 -9.36 -2.79
CA TRP A 31 -7.37 -8.39 -2.22
C TRP A 31 -6.82 -7.72 -0.97
N LEU A 32 -7.02 -6.40 -0.86
CA LEU A 32 -6.81 -5.71 0.41
C LEU A 32 -7.85 -6.18 1.42
N SER A 33 -7.56 -6.00 2.70
CA SER A 33 -8.48 -6.34 3.78
C SER A 33 -8.41 -5.29 4.88
N SER A 34 -9.52 -5.09 5.59
CA SER A 34 -9.54 -4.39 6.86
C SER A 34 -10.42 -5.11 7.86
N ALA A 35 -10.08 -5.04 9.14
CA ALA A 35 -10.80 -5.70 10.20
C ALA A 35 -11.34 -4.72 11.25
N GLY A 36 -12.48 -5.04 11.86
CA GLY A 36 -13.08 -4.24 12.94
C GLY A 36 -12.41 -4.41 14.30
N THR A 37 -11.56 -5.43 14.46
CA THR A 37 -10.89 -5.81 15.71
C THR A 37 -9.38 -5.93 15.51
N THR A 38 -8.62 -5.42 16.48
CA THR A 38 -7.15 -5.28 16.37
C THR A 38 -6.40 -6.61 16.28
N GLY A 39 -6.99 -7.71 16.76
CA GLY A 39 -6.39 -9.05 16.75
C GLY A 39 -6.78 -9.90 15.53
N ASN A 40 -7.41 -9.30 14.52
CA ASN A 40 -7.81 -9.96 13.28
C ASN A 40 -6.97 -9.45 12.10
N GLY A 41 -5.69 -9.17 12.34
CA GLY A 41 -4.71 -8.86 11.29
C GLY A 41 -4.66 -7.42 10.80
N ASP A 42 -5.48 -6.55 11.37
CA ASP A 42 -5.49 -5.11 11.10
C ASP A 42 -5.51 -4.39 12.46
N VAL A 43 -4.35 -3.86 12.86
CA VAL A 43 -4.13 -3.39 14.24
C VAL A 43 -4.94 -2.12 14.56
N ASP A 44 -5.23 -1.27 13.58
CA ASP A 44 -5.96 0.00 13.78
C ASP A 44 -7.29 0.08 13.01
N GLY A 45 -7.60 -0.94 12.20
CA GLY A 45 -8.81 -1.01 11.39
C GLY A 45 -8.79 -0.01 10.24
N LEU A 46 -7.61 0.45 9.82
CA LEU A 46 -7.41 1.43 8.77
C LEU A 46 -6.49 0.87 7.68
N ASN A 47 -6.81 1.21 6.43
CA ASN A 47 -5.91 0.98 5.32
C ASN A 47 -5.82 2.26 4.48
N VAL A 48 -4.62 2.86 4.42
CA VAL A 48 -4.41 4.20 3.87
C VAL A 48 -3.54 4.15 2.64
N PHE A 49 -4.16 4.28 1.47
CA PHE A 49 -3.49 4.23 0.19
C PHE A 49 -3.37 5.61 -0.46
N PHE A 50 -2.15 5.95 -0.85
CA PHE A 50 -1.81 7.14 -1.59
C PHE A 50 -1.82 6.90 -3.09
N PHE A 51 -2.16 7.95 -3.84
CA PHE A 51 -2.09 7.99 -5.28
C PHE A 51 -1.25 9.18 -5.71
N GLU A 52 -0.17 8.92 -6.44
CA GLU A 52 0.62 9.94 -7.13
C GLU A 52 0.08 10.09 -8.55
N ILE A 53 -0.35 11.29 -8.90
CA ILE A 53 -0.88 11.61 -10.23
C ILE A 53 0.09 12.59 -10.91
N PRO A 54 0.47 12.36 -12.18
CA PRO A 54 1.36 13.29 -12.89
C PRO A 54 0.70 14.67 -13.05
N ASP A 55 1.49 15.73 -12.83
CA ASP A 55 0.97 17.10 -12.92
C ASP A 55 0.66 17.57 -14.35
N THR A 56 1.04 16.76 -15.34
CA THR A 56 0.65 16.93 -16.75
C THR A 56 -0.80 16.54 -17.02
N LEU A 57 -1.45 15.78 -16.12
CA LEU A 57 -2.86 15.46 -16.24
C LEU A 57 -3.69 16.68 -15.86
N THR A 58 -4.71 17.00 -16.66
CA THR A 58 -5.62 18.14 -16.43
C THR A 58 -7.10 17.74 -16.41
N SER A 59 -7.40 16.50 -16.80
CA SER A 59 -8.76 15.96 -16.86
C SER A 59 -9.26 15.53 -15.48
N PRO A 60 -10.58 15.39 -15.29
CA PRO A 60 -11.14 14.72 -14.13
C PRO A 60 -10.57 13.31 -13.94
N ILE A 61 -10.42 12.93 -12.68
CA ILE A 61 -9.96 11.63 -12.21
C ILE A 61 -11.08 11.02 -11.39
N TYR A 62 -11.33 9.74 -11.61
CA TYR A 62 -12.29 8.95 -10.85
C TYR A 62 -11.54 7.89 -10.08
N PHE A 63 -11.47 8.05 -8.76
CA PHE A 63 -11.00 7.01 -7.87
C PHE A 63 -12.13 5.99 -7.66
N ALA A 64 -11.80 4.72 -7.46
CA ALA A 64 -12.78 3.67 -7.33
C ALA A 64 -12.40 2.65 -6.27
N VAL A 65 -13.43 2.07 -5.65
CA VAL A 65 -13.33 0.93 -4.75
C VAL A 65 -14.06 -0.24 -5.40
N GLN A 66 -13.39 -1.38 -5.52
CA GLN A 66 -14.05 -2.64 -5.86
C GLN A 66 -14.59 -3.27 -4.59
N ASP A 67 -15.85 -3.68 -4.64
CA ASP A 67 -16.49 -4.48 -3.62
C ASP A 67 -16.54 -3.82 -2.22
N PRO A 68 -17.08 -2.60 -2.12
CA PRO A 68 -17.06 -1.87 -0.86
C PRO A 68 -18.15 -2.31 0.14
N GLY A 69 -19.07 -3.19 -0.28
CA GLY A 69 -20.19 -3.63 0.53
C GLY A 69 -19.76 -4.60 1.62
N VAL A 70 -20.30 -4.44 2.82
CA VAL A 70 -20.09 -5.35 3.95
C VAL A 70 -21.05 -6.54 3.85
N ASN A 71 -20.63 -7.58 3.13
CA ASN A 71 -21.41 -8.80 2.86
C ASN A 71 -20.47 -10.01 2.63
N ASP A 72 -21.03 -11.15 2.21
CA ASP A 72 -20.31 -12.42 1.98
C ASP A 72 -20.29 -12.84 0.49
N ALA A 73 -20.60 -11.94 -0.43
CA ALA A 73 -20.66 -12.23 -1.87
C ALA A 73 -19.26 -12.36 -2.50
N ASN A 74 -18.24 -11.79 -1.88
CA ASN A 74 -16.86 -12.03 -2.24
C ASN A 74 -16.30 -13.16 -1.37
N PRO A 75 -15.75 -14.22 -1.99
CA PRO A 75 -15.24 -15.36 -1.24
C PRO A 75 -14.04 -15.02 -0.35
N GLN A 76 -13.51 -13.80 -0.42
CA GLN A 76 -12.44 -13.26 0.42
C GLN A 76 -12.95 -12.57 1.67
N ASP A 77 -14.25 -12.25 1.73
CA ASP A 77 -14.86 -11.66 2.92
C ASP A 77 -15.05 -12.72 4.00
N GLN A 78 -15.10 -12.25 5.24
CA GLN A 78 -15.53 -13.09 6.34
C GLN A 78 -17.01 -13.45 6.17
N THR A 79 -17.37 -14.68 6.52
CA THR A 79 -18.76 -15.14 6.56
C THR A 79 -19.47 -14.65 7.83
N ASP A 80 -20.80 -14.53 7.78
CA ASP A 80 -21.65 -14.25 8.95
C ASP A 80 -21.58 -12.81 9.50
N MET A 81 -21.66 -11.82 8.61
CA MET A 81 -21.75 -10.40 8.97
C MET A 81 -22.90 -10.11 9.96
N THR A 82 -22.61 -9.32 10.99
CA THR A 82 -23.53 -8.94 12.06
C THR A 82 -24.06 -7.51 11.92
N ALA A 83 -25.19 -7.23 12.57
CA ALA A 83 -25.82 -5.91 12.51
C ALA A 83 -24.93 -4.83 13.14
N GLY A 84 -24.66 -3.76 12.38
CA GLY A 84 -23.86 -2.62 12.84
C GLY A 84 -22.45 -2.57 12.29
N GLU A 85 -21.99 -3.62 11.60
CA GLU A 85 -20.75 -3.61 10.84
C GLU A 85 -20.81 -2.62 9.69
N SER A 86 -19.71 -1.90 9.46
CA SER A 86 -19.59 -0.94 8.38
C SER A 86 -18.16 -0.70 7.94
N MET A 87 -18.02 -0.37 6.66
CA MET A 87 -16.82 0.18 6.05
C MET A 87 -17.11 1.60 5.60
N SER A 88 -16.20 2.53 5.88
CA SER A 88 -16.19 3.82 5.19
C SER A 88 -14.95 3.96 4.32
N PHE A 89 -15.12 4.56 3.15
CA PHE A 89 -14.06 4.87 2.22
C PHE A 89 -14.06 6.39 1.99
N SER A 90 -12.98 7.05 2.39
CA SER A 90 -12.83 8.50 2.30
C SER A 90 -11.76 8.86 1.28
N LEU A 91 -12.14 9.60 0.23
CA LEU A 91 -11.18 10.22 -0.69
C LEU A 91 -10.72 11.56 -0.11
N VAL A 92 -9.41 11.75 0.01
CA VAL A 92 -8.79 12.92 0.63
C VAL A 92 -7.79 13.58 -0.33
N GLY A 93 -7.83 14.91 -0.38
CA GLY A 93 -6.94 15.75 -1.17
C GLY A 93 -6.59 17.07 -0.46
N GLY A 94 -5.86 17.95 -1.12
CA GLY A 94 -5.45 19.24 -0.59
C GLY A 94 -4.19 19.19 0.29
N SER A 95 -3.79 20.34 0.83
CA SER A 95 -2.53 20.49 1.58
C SER A 95 -2.45 19.52 2.77
N GLY A 96 -1.30 18.88 2.94
CA GLY A 96 -1.05 17.95 4.04
C GLY A 96 -1.55 16.52 3.79
N THR A 97 -2.23 16.25 2.66
CA THR A 97 -2.62 14.88 2.29
C THR A 97 -1.43 13.93 2.38
N PHE A 98 -0.28 14.31 1.84
CA PHE A 98 0.96 13.55 1.84
C PHE A 98 2.08 14.20 2.67
N SER A 99 2.21 15.52 2.66
CA SER A 99 3.33 16.20 3.33
C SER A 99 3.27 16.15 4.86
N ASN A 100 2.07 16.00 5.44
CA ASN A 100 1.90 15.91 6.88
C ASN A 100 2.46 14.56 7.39
N PRO A 101 3.37 14.54 8.37
CA PRO A 101 3.90 13.31 8.94
C PRO A 101 2.82 12.35 9.47
N VAL A 102 1.72 12.86 10.03
CA VAL A 102 0.60 12.03 10.51
C VAL A 102 -0.01 11.23 9.37
N SER A 103 -0.13 11.79 8.17
CA SER A 103 -0.63 11.05 7.00
C SER A 103 0.25 9.86 6.61
N ARG A 104 1.53 9.88 6.97
CA ARG A 104 2.54 8.90 6.53
C ARG A 104 2.85 7.84 7.58
N LYS A 105 2.06 7.76 8.64
CA LYS A 105 2.17 6.70 9.62
C LYS A 105 1.79 5.36 9.01
N TYR A 106 2.43 4.31 9.50
CA TYR A 106 2.10 2.94 9.13
C TYR A 106 0.91 2.42 9.97
N ARG A 107 0.81 2.86 11.23
CA ARG A 107 -0.33 2.64 12.13
C ARG A 107 -0.77 3.92 12.82
N TYR A 108 -2.03 3.99 13.20
CA TYR A 108 -2.64 5.13 13.88
C TYR A 108 -3.08 4.75 15.28
N SER A 109 -2.77 5.61 16.25
CA SER A 109 -3.15 5.39 17.65
C SER A 109 -4.67 5.42 17.86
N THR A 110 -5.38 6.16 17.01
CA THR A 110 -6.83 6.27 16.98
C THR A 110 -7.30 6.53 15.55
N LYS A 111 -8.51 6.08 15.21
CA LYS A 111 -9.11 6.34 13.90
C LYS A 111 -9.29 7.83 13.59
N SER A 112 -9.46 8.70 14.59
CA SER A 112 -9.58 10.14 14.35
C SER A 112 -8.26 10.81 13.97
N GLU A 113 -7.12 10.17 14.24
CA GLU A 113 -5.79 10.72 13.97
C GLU A 113 -5.53 10.89 12.47
N VAL A 114 -5.96 9.93 11.63
CA VAL A 114 -5.80 10.01 10.16
C VAL A 114 -6.58 11.19 9.55
N TYR A 115 -7.66 11.61 10.21
CA TYR A 115 -8.51 12.75 9.85
C TYR A 115 -8.19 14.05 10.61
N SER A 116 -7.07 14.09 11.34
CA SER A 116 -6.69 15.25 12.15
C SER A 116 -6.42 16.50 11.31
N ALA A 117 -6.48 17.68 11.94
CA ALA A 117 -6.30 18.94 11.25
C ALA A 117 -4.95 19.00 10.51
N GLY A 118 -5.01 19.29 9.21
CA GLY A 118 -3.82 19.41 8.37
C GLY A 118 -3.36 18.12 7.70
N THR A 119 -4.13 17.02 7.73
CA THR A 119 -3.86 15.78 6.97
C THR A 119 -4.59 15.71 5.62
N GLY A 120 -4.95 16.87 5.06
CA GLY A 120 -5.81 17.02 3.89
C GLY A 120 -7.26 17.32 4.23
N SER A 121 -8.10 17.35 3.21
CA SER A 121 -9.56 17.54 3.28
C SER A 121 -10.27 16.35 2.64
N VAL A 122 -11.27 15.80 3.33
CA VAL A 122 -12.15 14.77 2.75
C VAL A 122 -12.95 15.40 1.60
N LEU A 123 -12.73 14.90 0.39
CA LEU A 123 -13.41 15.32 -0.83
C LEU A 123 -14.75 14.60 -0.98
N GLU A 124 -14.79 13.32 -0.60
CA GLU A 124 -16.00 12.51 -0.54
C GLU A 124 -15.79 11.36 0.47
N GLN A 125 -16.87 10.94 1.12
CA GLN A 125 -16.92 9.72 1.91
C GLN A 125 -18.10 8.86 1.47
N LYS A 126 -17.86 7.57 1.28
CA LYS A 126 -18.89 6.55 1.05
C LYS A 126 -18.92 5.59 2.22
N VAL A 127 -20.10 5.27 2.73
CA VAL A 127 -20.29 4.39 3.90
C VAL A 127 -21.17 3.21 3.51
N TYR A 128 -20.71 2.00 3.81
CA TYR A 128 -21.40 0.74 3.56
C TYR A 128 -21.60 0.03 4.87
N SER A 129 -22.80 -0.47 5.13
CA SER A 129 -23.11 -1.09 6.43
C SER A 129 -24.20 -2.12 6.32
N THR A 130 -24.14 -3.16 7.16
CA THR A 130 -25.22 -4.15 7.34
C THR A 130 -26.52 -3.51 7.84
N ALA A 131 -26.45 -2.33 8.47
CA ALA A 131 -27.62 -1.56 8.89
C ALA A 131 -28.29 -0.78 7.75
N ASN A 132 -27.60 -0.62 6.61
CA ASN A 132 -28.06 0.16 5.47
C ASN A 132 -28.27 -0.77 4.26
N GLY A 133 -29.22 -0.44 3.38
CA GLY A 133 -29.53 -1.27 2.19
C GLY A 133 -28.42 -1.37 1.13
N ASN A 134 -27.20 -0.93 1.42
CA ASN A 134 -26.03 -0.95 0.55
C ASN A 134 -24.97 -1.98 0.95
N ALA A 135 -25.22 -2.77 2.01
CA ALA A 135 -24.35 -3.86 2.45
C ALA A 135 -23.93 -4.79 1.30
N THR A 136 -24.83 -5.07 0.35
CA THR A 136 -24.62 -6.00 -0.78
C THR A 136 -23.99 -5.37 -2.01
N THR A 137 -23.35 -4.20 -1.89
CA THR A 137 -22.75 -3.51 -3.04
C THR A 137 -21.49 -4.23 -3.48
N THR A 138 -21.49 -4.76 -4.69
CA THR A 138 -20.34 -5.45 -5.29
C THR A 138 -19.81 -4.71 -6.52
N GLY A 139 -18.62 -5.11 -6.99
CA GLY A 139 -18.00 -4.54 -8.19
C GLY A 139 -17.46 -3.12 -7.97
N TRP A 140 -17.09 -2.43 -9.05
CA TRP A 140 -16.45 -1.12 -8.96
C TRP A 140 -17.45 0.01 -8.70
N VAL A 141 -17.24 0.74 -7.60
CA VAL A 141 -17.95 1.97 -7.27
C VAL A 141 -16.99 3.14 -7.32
N TYR A 142 -17.36 4.17 -8.06
CA TYR A 142 -16.54 5.37 -8.24
C TYR A 142 -16.93 6.46 -7.26
N PHE A 143 -15.91 7.15 -6.76
CA PHE A 143 -16.04 8.49 -6.18
C PHE A 143 -16.44 9.51 -7.27
N ASP A 144 -16.97 10.65 -6.83
CA ASP A 144 -17.23 11.81 -7.65
C ASP A 144 -15.93 12.27 -8.34
N PRO A 145 -16.02 12.85 -9.55
CA PRO A 145 -14.86 13.33 -10.28
C PRO A 145 -14.10 14.37 -9.46
N VAL A 146 -12.78 14.21 -9.37
CA VAL A 146 -11.88 15.22 -8.82
C VAL A 146 -10.89 15.68 -9.87
N TYR A 147 -10.47 16.94 -9.78
CA TYR A 147 -9.39 17.47 -10.62
C TYR A 147 -8.06 17.35 -9.88
N PRO A 148 -6.93 17.19 -10.60
CA PRO A 148 -5.59 17.20 -10.02
C PRO A 148 -5.34 18.36 -9.04
N SER A 149 -5.90 19.55 -9.31
CA SER A 149 -5.81 20.73 -8.44
C SER A 149 -6.45 20.57 -7.05
N GLN A 150 -7.25 19.53 -6.84
CA GLN A 150 -7.82 19.18 -5.53
C GLN A 150 -6.89 18.26 -4.73
N GLY A 151 -5.80 17.75 -5.31
CA GLY A 151 -4.75 17.01 -4.60
C GLY A 151 -3.69 17.92 -4.00
N GLU A 152 -2.78 17.35 -3.22
CA GLU A 152 -1.59 18.10 -2.77
C GLU A 152 -0.53 18.13 -3.88
N LYS A 153 -0.09 19.31 -4.31
CA LYS A 153 0.98 19.43 -5.30
C LYS A 153 2.36 19.38 -4.64
N ILE A 154 3.18 18.41 -5.01
CA ILE A 154 4.61 18.34 -4.62
C ILE A 154 5.43 17.96 -5.85
N GLY A 155 6.40 18.80 -6.21
CA GLY A 155 7.17 18.63 -7.44
C GLY A 155 6.26 18.57 -8.67
N ASN A 156 6.41 17.49 -9.45
CA ASN A 156 5.64 17.20 -10.67
C ASN A 156 4.48 16.22 -10.43
N LYS A 157 4.00 16.09 -9.20
CA LYS A 157 2.92 15.18 -8.81
C LYS A 157 1.83 15.89 -8.01
N TYR A 158 0.61 15.36 -8.13
CA TYR A 158 -0.49 15.60 -7.20
C TYR A 158 -0.75 14.35 -6.37
N TYR A 159 -0.97 14.53 -5.06
CA TYR A 159 -1.21 13.44 -4.13
C TYR A 159 -2.66 13.45 -3.65
N PHE A 160 -3.28 12.28 -3.73
CA PHE A 160 -4.54 11.95 -3.09
C PHE A 160 -4.33 10.76 -2.15
N LYS A 161 -5.23 10.54 -1.20
CA LYS A 161 -5.29 9.27 -0.47
C LYS A 161 -6.72 8.76 -0.34
N ILE A 162 -6.89 7.45 -0.34
CA ILE A 162 -8.12 6.77 0.07
C ILE A 162 -7.84 6.17 1.45
N ILE A 163 -8.77 6.41 2.38
CA ILE A 163 -8.77 5.79 3.71
C ILE A 163 -9.92 4.79 3.72
N ALA A 164 -9.63 3.51 3.81
CA ALA A 164 -10.60 2.50 4.23
C ALA A 164 -10.61 2.43 5.76
N ASP A 165 -11.80 2.43 6.35
CA ASP A 165 -12.01 2.53 7.78
C ASP A 165 -13.13 1.57 8.21
N ALA A 166 -12.75 0.49 8.88
CA ALA A 166 -13.65 -0.55 9.40
C ALA A 166 -14.25 -0.15 10.75
N SER A 167 -15.55 -0.35 10.98
CA SER A 167 -16.16 -0.05 12.28
C SER A 167 -15.53 -0.85 13.42
N THR A 168 -15.11 -0.16 14.48
CA THR A 168 -14.47 -0.78 15.65
C THR A 168 -15.40 -1.73 16.40
N GLY A 169 -14.86 -2.87 16.83
CA GLY A 169 -15.45 -3.74 17.85
C GLY A 169 -16.35 -4.85 17.30
N SER A 170 -16.56 -4.89 15.99
CA SER A 170 -17.22 -6.02 15.32
C SER A 170 -16.18 -6.99 14.79
N ASP A 171 -16.40 -8.28 15.03
CA ASP A 171 -15.56 -9.38 14.54
C ASP A 171 -15.86 -9.63 13.05
N PHE A 172 -15.38 -8.72 12.20
CA PHE A 172 -15.58 -8.79 10.74
C PHE A 172 -14.31 -8.39 9.99
N LYS A 173 -14.16 -8.94 8.79
CA LYS A 173 -13.13 -8.61 7.80
C LYS A 173 -13.80 -8.31 6.47
N ASN A 174 -13.43 -7.22 5.83
CA ASN A 174 -13.93 -6.84 4.51
C ASN A 174 -12.80 -6.71 3.52
N SER A 175 -12.96 -7.32 2.35
CA SER A 175 -11.99 -7.35 1.29
C SER A 175 -12.36 -6.41 0.16
N TYR A 176 -11.38 -5.69 -0.39
CA TYR A 176 -11.63 -4.70 -1.43
C TYR A 176 -10.39 -4.46 -2.29
N ARG A 177 -10.55 -3.65 -3.33
CA ARG A 177 -9.46 -3.13 -4.16
C ARG A 177 -9.64 -1.67 -4.48
N PHE A 178 -8.56 -1.00 -4.84
CA PHE A 178 -8.61 0.37 -5.35
C PHE A 178 -8.04 0.46 -6.76
N ASP A 179 -8.51 1.46 -7.49
CA ASP A 179 -7.84 1.95 -8.70
C ASP A 179 -8.32 3.40 -8.99
N ALA A 180 -7.75 4.02 -10.01
CA ALA A 180 -8.18 5.30 -10.54
C ALA A 180 -8.40 5.19 -12.06
N SER A 181 -9.19 6.09 -12.64
CA SER A 181 -9.50 6.07 -14.06
C SER A 181 -9.86 7.46 -14.57
N LEU A 182 -9.83 7.64 -15.89
CA LEU A 182 -10.36 8.83 -16.57
C LEU A 182 -11.84 8.65 -16.99
N SER A 183 -12.43 7.49 -16.68
CA SER A 183 -13.85 7.15 -16.86
C SER A 183 -14.44 6.64 -15.55
N ASN A 184 -15.72 6.91 -15.30
CA ASN A 184 -16.45 6.47 -14.10
C ASN A 184 -17.36 5.26 -14.35
N SER A 185 -17.04 4.44 -15.34
CA SER A 185 -17.86 3.30 -15.72
C SER A 185 -17.01 2.09 -16.08
N GLY A 186 -17.54 0.91 -15.78
CA GLY A 186 -16.83 -0.36 -15.98
C GLY A 186 -15.66 -0.53 -15.03
N THR A 187 -14.71 -1.39 -15.42
CA THR A 187 -13.46 -1.61 -14.70
C THR A 187 -12.50 -0.43 -14.92
N PRO A 188 -11.93 0.17 -13.86
CA PRO A 188 -10.91 1.20 -13.99
C PRO A 188 -9.72 0.73 -14.85
N THR A 189 -9.13 1.66 -15.59
CA THR A 189 -8.01 1.37 -16.50
C THR A 189 -6.68 1.89 -15.97
N GLY A 190 -6.67 2.36 -14.73
CA GLY A 190 -5.58 3.10 -14.11
C GLY A 190 -5.29 4.47 -14.75
N ILE A 191 -4.31 5.18 -14.17
CA ILE A 191 -3.80 6.46 -14.66
C ILE A 191 -2.38 6.29 -15.19
N ASN A 192 -2.16 6.64 -16.46
CA ASN A 192 -0.82 6.60 -17.05
C ASN A 192 0.12 7.58 -16.33
N GLY A 193 1.30 7.10 -15.92
CA GLY A 193 2.27 7.85 -15.13
C GLY A 193 1.85 8.08 -13.67
N GLY A 194 0.72 7.51 -13.26
CA GLY A 194 0.28 7.47 -11.88
C GLY A 194 0.73 6.18 -11.18
N ALA A 195 0.83 6.23 -9.86
CA ALA A 195 1.21 5.10 -9.02
C ALA A 195 0.45 5.16 -7.69
N ALA A 196 0.24 3.99 -7.07
CA ALA A 196 -0.32 3.89 -5.74
C ALA A 196 0.63 3.19 -4.76
N PHE A 197 0.62 3.64 -3.51
CA PHE A 197 1.47 3.13 -2.45
C PHE A 197 0.82 3.32 -1.07
N ALA A 198 1.33 2.61 -0.07
CA ALA A 198 1.00 2.83 1.34
C ALA A 198 2.27 2.71 2.20
N TYR A 199 2.16 3.07 3.49
CA TYR A 199 3.23 2.84 4.47
C TYR A 199 3.00 1.56 5.28
N SER A 200 1.76 1.08 5.31
CA SER A 200 1.37 -0.26 5.75
C SER A 200 0.30 -0.80 4.80
N TRP A 201 0.29 -2.09 4.55
CA TRP A 201 -0.71 -2.78 3.75
C TRP A 201 -1.43 -3.80 4.62
N CYS A 202 -2.74 -3.64 4.79
CA CYS A 202 -3.60 -4.72 5.29
C CYS A 202 -4.19 -5.49 4.11
N PHE A 203 -4.05 -6.81 4.09
CA PHE A 203 -4.33 -7.66 2.93
C PHE A 203 -4.77 -9.08 3.31
N VAL A 204 -5.27 -9.84 2.34
CA VAL A 204 -5.71 -11.23 2.55
C VAL A 204 -4.66 -12.24 2.08
N LEU A 205 -4.21 -13.11 2.98
CA LEU A 205 -3.52 -14.36 2.66
C LEU A 205 -4.53 -15.50 2.48
N ARG A 206 -4.32 -16.30 1.43
CA ARG A 206 -5.23 -17.37 1.01
C ARG A 206 -4.49 -18.68 0.79
N PRO A 207 -4.64 -19.65 1.72
CA PRO A 207 -3.95 -20.93 1.61
C PRO A 207 -4.55 -21.90 0.59
N ASP A 208 -5.70 -21.61 0.00
CA ASP A 208 -6.40 -22.49 -0.93
C ASP A 208 -6.11 -22.23 -2.42
N ILE A 209 -5.48 -21.11 -2.74
CA ILE A 209 -5.14 -20.73 -4.13
C ILE A 209 -3.64 -20.51 -4.36
N ASP A 210 -2.81 -20.77 -3.35
CA ASP A 210 -1.35 -20.55 -3.37
C ASP A 210 -0.98 -19.16 -3.93
N ASP A 211 -1.72 -18.13 -3.49
CA ASP A 211 -1.55 -16.77 -3.98
C ASP A 211 -0.18 -16.21 -3.55
N ILE A 212 0.42 -15.44 -4.45
CA ILE A 212 1.67 -14.72 -4.21
C ILE A 212 1.36 -13.24 -4.15
N TRP A 213 1.69 -12.62 -3.02
CA TRP A 213 1.70 -11.18 -2.88
C TRP A 213 3.08 -10.63 -3.23
N ASN A 214 3.09 -9.55 -4.01
CA ASN A 214 4.30 -8.79 -4.31
C ASN A 214 4.12 -7.35 -3.84
N PHE A 215 5.03 -6.92 -2.99
CA PHE A 215 5.12 -5.59 -2.42
C PHE A 215 6.41 -4.93 -2.91
N TYR A 216 6.38 -3.63 -3.18
CA TYR A 216 7.53 -2.93 -3.76
C TYR A 216 7.98 -1.77 -2.88
N PRO A 217 8.69 -2.03 -1.77
CA PRO A 217 9.33 -0.97 -0.98
C PRO A 217 10.29 -0.16 -1.84
N PHE A 218 10.08 1.16 -1.89
CA PHE A 218 11.00 2.08 -2.55
C PHE A 218 12.07 2.55 -1.57
N VAL A 219 13.32 2.17 -1.85
CA VAL A 219 14.50 2.61 -1.09
C VAL A 219 14.98 3.92 -1.69
N PRO A 220 14.94 5.05 -0.96
CA PRO A 220 15.30 6.36 -1.49
C PRO A 220 16.81 6.50 -1.67
N GLU A 221 17.23 7.39 -2.58
CA GLU A 221 18.64 7.78 -2.75
C GLU A 221 19.30 8.14 -1.41
N GLY A 222 20.56 7.72 -1.22
CA GLY A 222 21.36 7.92 -0.03
C GLY A 222 21.15 6.91 1.10
N ALA A 223 20.36 5.86 0.89
CA ALA A 223 20.13 4.80 1.88
C ALA A 223 21.23 3.72 1.88
N VAL A 224 22.23 3.80 1.00
CA VAL A 224 23.38 2.87 0.99
C VAL A 224 24.02 2.77 2.38
N GLY A 225 24.28 1.54 2.83
CA GLY A 225 24.84 1.22 4.14
C GLY A 225 23.81 1.18 5.28
N LYS A 226 22.55 1.53 5.03
CA LYS A 226 21.41 1.31 5.92
C LYS A 226 20.84 -0.09 5.72
N TRP A 227 19.84 -0.44 6.51
CA TRP A 227 19.09 -1.68 6.42
C TRP A 227 17.65 -1.37 5.99
N LEU A 228 17.18 -2.12 4.99
CA LEU A 228 15.76 -2.26 4.71
C LEU A 228 15.22 -3.30 5.69
N ILE A 229 14.25 -2.89 6.50
CA ILE A 229 13.49 -3.79 7.34
C ILE A 229 12.08 -3.93 6.78
N VAL A 230 11.57 -5.15 6.73
CA VAL A 230 10.17 -5.47 6.45
C VAL A 230 9.56 -6.04 7.71
N GLY A 231 8.43 -5.48 8.13
CA GLY A 231 7.61 -6.01 9.21
C GLY A 231 6.40 -6.74 8.65
N ALA A 232 6.01 -7.82 9.31
CA ALA A 232 4.82 -8.59 9.04
C ALA A 232 4.07 -8.80 10.36
N TRP A 233 2.74 -8.74 10.31
CA TRP A 233 1.87 -8.97 11.46
C TRP A 233 0.75 -9.93 11.10
N ASP A 234 0.46 -10.83 12.04
CA ASP A 234 -0.61 -11.82 11.96
C ASP A 234 -0.47 -12.73 10.74
N PHE A 235 0.73 -13.31 10.59
CA PHE A 235 1.04 -14.34 9.59
C PHE A 235 0.77 -15.73 10.20
N ASP A 236 -0.37 -15.86 10.89
CA ASP A 236 -0.78 -17.08 11.58
C ASP A 236 -0.95 -18.26 10.60
N PRO A 237 -0.43 -19.46 10.92
CA PRO A 237 -0.52 -20.61 10.04
C PRO A 237 -1.87 -21.33 10.16
N PHE A 238 -2.94 -20.75 9.61
CA PHE A 238 -4.28 -21.36 9.61
C PHE A 238 -4.48 -22.32 8.42
N GLY A 239 -3.56 -23.27 8.24
CA GLY A 239 -3.64 -24.32 7.21
C GLY A 239 -2.59 -24.20 6.10
N GLY A 240 -1.81 -23.13 6.10
CA GLY A 240 -0.52 -23.00 5.41
C GLY A 240 0.54 -22.42 6.35
N VAL A 241 1.81 -22.48 5.97
CA VAL A 241 2.89 -21.78 6.69
C VAL A 241 3.37 -20.68 5.76
N PRO A 242 3.18 -19.39 6.10
CA PRO A 242 3.64 -18.31 5.25
C PRO A 242 5.15 -18.42 4.98
N VAL A 243 5.51 -18.20 3.73
CA VAL A 243 6.89 -18.09 3.28
C VAL A 243 7.08 -16.71 2.67
N ALA A 244 8.16 -16.05 3.06
CA ALA A 244 8.44 -14.68 2.66
C ALA A 244 9.92 -14.48 2.36
N SER A 245 10.20 -13.57 1.42
CA SER A 245 11.56 -13.23 1.01
C SER A 245 11.62 -11.79 0.54
N ILE A 246 12.78 -11.17 0.76
CA ILE A 246 13.15 -9.89 0.20
C ILE A 246 14.07 -10.14 -1.00
N PHE A 247 13.78 -9.51 -2.13
CA PHE A 247 14.64 -9.50 -3.30
C PHE A 247 15.23 -8.11 -3.47
N ASP A 248 16.54 -8.07 -3.64
CA ASP A 248 17.23 -6.85 -4.02
C ASP A 248 16.89 -6.44 -5.47
N PRO A 249 17.31 -5.25 -5.92
CA PRO A 249 17.02 -4.77 -7.28
C PRO A 249 17.60 -5.64 -8.40
N ASP A 250 18.62 -6.45 -8.09
CA ASP A 250 19.26 -7.40 -9.03
C ASP A 250 18.56 -8.78 -9.03
N GLY A 251 17.59 -8.98 -8.12
CA GLY A 251 16.81 -10.20 -7.98
C GLY A 251 17.45 -11.25 -7.07
N VAL A 252 18.44 -10.88 -6.25
CA VAL A 252 19.02 -11.77 -5.24
C VAL A 252 18.05 -11.91 -4.07
N GLU A 253 17.73 -13.15 -3.73
CA GLU A 253 16.77 -13.49 -2.69
C GLU A 253 17.43 -13.58 -1.30
N THR A 254 16.81 -12.94 -0.32
CA THR A 254 17.07 -13.10 1.11
C THR A 254 15.79 -13.58 1.80
N PRO A 255 15.74 -14.83 2.28
CA PRO A 255 14.58 -15.34 3.01
C PRO A 255 14.30 -14.55 4.28
N VAL A 256 13.02 -14.32 4.57
CA VAL A 256 12.53 -13.76 5.84
C VAL A 256 12.08 -14.93 6.71
N THR A 257 12.46 -14.89 7.98
CA THR A 257 11.93 -15.85 8.97
C THR A 257 10.62 -15.29 9.47
N ILE A 258 9.57 -16.11 9.38
CA ILE A 258 8.23 -15.85 9.92
C ILE A 258 8.06 -16.86 11.06
N ASP A 259 7.89 -16.38 12.29
CA ASP A 259 7.47 -17.22 13.41
C ASP A 259 5.99 -17.59 13.23
N LEU A 260 5.59 -18.69 13.86
CA LEU A 260 4.27 -19.29 13.77
C LEU A 260 3.45 -19.03 15.03
N ALA A 261 3.88 -18.07 15.87
CA ALA A 261 3.09 -17.66 17.01
C ALA A 261 1.93 -16.80 16.54
N SER A 262 0.86 -16.75 17.32
CA SER A 262 -0.31 -15.97 16.95
C SER A 262 -0.21 -14.53 17.46
N ASN A 263 -0.74 -13.58 16.69
CA ASN A 263 -0.73 -12.14 17.04
C ASN A 263 0.68 -11.61 17.36
N ASP A 264 1.64 -11.92 16.51
CA ASP A 264 3.02 -11.50 16.63
C ASP A 264 3.46 -10.60 15.47
N THR A 265 4.65 -10.02 15.66
CA THR A 265 5.33 -9.21 14.66
C THR A 265 6.57 -9.94 14.23
N ASP A 266 6.70 -10.22 12.95
CA ASP A 266 7.89 -10.79 12.35
C ASP A 266 8.69 -9.72 11.61
N ASN A 267 10.02 -9.89 11.56
CA ASN A 267 10.88 -8.98 10.81
C ASN A 267 11.89 -9.66 9.88
N GLY A 268 12.00 -9.12 8.66
CA GLY A 268 13.10 -9.38 7.73
C GLY A 268 14.04 -8.20 7.64
N SER A 269 15.36 -8.43 7.72
CA SER A 269 16.38 -7.38 7.61
C SER A 269 17.36 -7.68 6.47
N VAL A 270 17.59 -6.73 5.58
CA VAL A 270 18.62 -6.82 4.54
C VAL A 270 19.39 -5.50 4.44
N GLN A 271 20.72 -5.59 4.32
CA GLN A 271 21.55 -4.40 4.16
C GLN A 271 21.46 -3.89 2.72
N ILE A 272 21.40 -2.57 2.56
CA ILE A 272 21.35 -1.90 1.26
C ILE A 272 22.77 -1.69 0.77
N ASP A 273 23.16 -2.42 -0.28
CA ASP A 273 24.49 -2.34 -0.87
C ASP A 273 24.62 -1.15 -1.85
N THR A 274 25.81 -1.02 -2.43
CA THR A 274 26.10 0.02 -3.43
C THR A 274 25.20 -0.16 -4.64
N ASP A 275 24.66 0.95 -5.17
CA ASP A 275 23.73 0.99 -6.33
C ASP A 275 22.34 0.36 -6.10
N GLN A 276 21.97 0.06 -4.85
CA GLN A 276 20.65 -0.50 -4.50
C GLN A 276 19.69 0.51 -3.84
N ASP A 277 20.00 1.80 -3.96
CA ASP A 277 19.13 2.90 -3.54
C ASP A 277 18.51 3.62 -4.75
N ASN A 278 17.58 4.54 -4.49
CA ASN A 278 16.77 5.19 -5.51
C ASN A 278 16.01 4.22 -6.45
N THR A 279 15.60 3.07 -5.92
CA THR A 279 15.00 1.98 -6.68
C THR A 279 14.03 1.18 -5.80
N THR A 280 13.17 0.38 -6.43
CA THR A 280 12.29 -0.54 -5.71
C THR A 280 12.94 -1.88 -5.48
N TRP A 281 12.88 -2.32 -4.23
CA TRP A 281 13.09 -3.70 -3.84
C TRP A 281 11.76 -4.46 -3.98
N ARG A 282 11.79 -5.78 -3.87
CA ARG A 282 10.57 -6.59 -3.89
C ARG A 282 10.50 -7.44 -2.64
N PHE A 283 9.47 -7.25 -1.83
CA PHE A 283 9.09 -8.20 -0.79
C PHE A 283 7.96 -9.07 -1.33
N TRP A 284 8.07 -10.38 -1.17
CA TRP A 284 7.00 -11.30 -1.51
C TRP A 284 6.58 -12.13 -0.31
N VAL A 285 5.33 -12.56 -0.31
CA VAL A 285 4.80 -13.54 0.63
C VAL A 285 3.82 -14.45 -0.09
N SER A 286 3.82 -15.72 0.29
CA SER A 286 2.79 -16.68 -0.08
C SER A 286 2.49 -17.56 1.14
N GLU A 287 1.25 -18.01 1.25
CA GLU A 287 0.84 -18.97 2.28
C GLU A 287 0.42 -20.27 1.59
N PRO A 288 1.37 -21.17 1.23
CA PRO A 288 1.01 -22.41 0.56
C PRO A 288 0.27 -23.36 1.52
N GLY A 289 -0.85 -23.92 1.07
CA GLY A 289 -1.72 -24.73 1.93
C GLY A 289 -2.72 -25.60 1.16
N SER A 290 -3.65 -26.25 1.86
CA SER A 290 -4.66 -27.11 1.19
C SER A 290 -6.10 -26.79 1.59
N VAL A 291 -6.34 -26.33 2.81
CA VAL A 291 -7.64 -25.83 3.29
C VAL A 291 -7.37 -24.86 4.45
N GLY A 292 -7.85 -23.61 4.34
CA GLY A 292 -7.75 -22.62 5.41
C GLY A 292 -8.72 -21.46 5.19
N TYR A 293 -8.93 -20.65 6.22
CA TYR A 293 -9.76 -19.44 6.12
C TYR A 293 -8.90 -18.27 5.60
N PRO A 294 -9.49 -17.29 4.90
CA PRO A 294 -8.80 -16.06 4.55
C PRO A 294 -8.18 -15.43 5.81
N ASN A 295 -6.87 -15.24 5.82
CA ASN A 295 -6.20 -14.55 6.91
C ASN A 295 -5.99 -13.09 6.52
N THR A 296 -6.32 -12.17 7.42
CA THR A 296 -5.98 -10.77 7.20
C THR A 296 -4.62 -10.58 7.83
N SER A 297 -3.72 -9.93 7.13
CA SER A 297 -2.37 -9.72 7.60
C SER A 297 -1.89 -8.34 7.21
N GLU A 298 -0.86 -7.86 7.89
CA GLU A 298 -0.33 -6.52 7.68
C GLU A 298 1.17 -6.56 7.36
N VAL A 299 1.62 -5.71 6.42
CA VAL A 299 3.05 -5.53 6.10
C VAL A 299 3.44 -4.07 5.98
N TRP A 300 4.65 -3.74 6.47
CA TRP A 300 5.25 -2.41 6.37
C TRP A 300 6.77 -2.52 6.15
N ALA A 301 7.41 -1.40 5.81
CA ALA A 301 8.85 -1.36 5.56
C ALA A 301 9.48 -0.06 6.06
N TRP A 302 10.70 -0.12 6.57
CA TRP A 302 11.40 1.06 7.10
C TRP A 302 12.92 0.99 7.00
N GLU A 303 13.56 2.14 7.17
CA GLU A 303 15.01 2.29 7.28
C GLU A 303 15.48 2.06 8.71
N ASN A 304 16.52 1.25 8.90
CA ASN A 304 17.28 1.22 10.16
C ASN A 304 18.80 1.32 9.94
N SER A 305 19.51 1.70 11.00
CA SER A 305 20.99 1.75 11.01
C SER A 305 21.65 0.37 11.16
N ALA A 306 20.89 -0.64 11.57
CA ALA A 306 21.33 -2.03 11.75
C ALA A 306 20.17 -2.99 11.44
N ALA A 307 20.47 -4.28 11.29
CA ALA A 307 19.44 -5.32 11.34
C ALA A 307 18.68 -5.24 12.67
N VAL A 308 17.40 -5.60 12.66
CA VAL A 308 16.60 -5.72 13.88
C VAL A 308 16.48 -7.18 14.30
N ALA A 309 16.28 -7.40 15.59
CA ALA A 309 15.75 -8.67 16.06
C ALA A 309 14.29 -8.79 15.64
N ASP A 310 13.80 -10.00 15.66
CA ASP A 310 12.39 -10.30 15.42
C ASP A 310 11.48 -9.66 16.50
N GLY A 311 10.25 -9.28 16.14
CA GLY A 311 9.31 -8.59 17.04
C GLY A 311 9.59 -7.09 17.26
N VAL A 312 10.50 -6.48 16.52
CA VAL A 312 10.83 -5.05 16.63
C VAL A 312 9.92 -4.21 15.75
N GLU A 313 9.21 -3.28 16.39
CA GLU A 313 8.35 -2.29 15.73
C GLU A 313 9.09 -0.95 15.51
N PRO A 314 8.85 -0.24 14.40
CA PRO A 314 9.40 1.09 14.18
C PRO A 314 8.76 2.13 15.12
N ASP A 315 9.56 3.09 15.59
CA ASP A 315 9.04 4.27 16.30
C ASP A 315 8.43 5.23 15.27
N GLU A 316 7.10 5.35 15.28
CA GLU A 316 6.31 6.22 14.40
C GLU A 316 6.77 7.68 14.36
N SER A 317 7.45 8.16 15.40
CA SER A 317 7.85 9.56 15.52
C SER A 317 9.24 9.87 14.94
N THR A 318 10.10 8.85 14.83
CA THR A 318 11.51 9.03 14.47
C THR A 318 11.96 8.17 13.29
N THR A 319 11.23 7.09 13.00
CA THR A 319 11.62 6.12 11.97
C THR A 319 11.22 6.60 10.58
N VAL A 320 12.15 6.42 9.63
CA VAL A 320 11.86 6.68 8.22
C VAL A 320 11.16 5.45 7.64
N MET A 321 9.83 5.55 7.51
CA MET A 321 9.04 4.54 6.81
C MET A 321 9.28 4.62 5.31
N TYR A 322 9.35 3.48 4.65
CA TYR A 322 9.41 3.37 3.21
C TYR A 322 8.02 3.23 2.61
N ARG A 323 7.85 3.83 1.43
CA ARG A 323 6.64 3.67 0.64
C ARG A 323 6.66 2.29 0.01
N ILE A 324 5.57 1.55 0.15
CA ILE A 324 5.38 0.26 -0.50
C ILE A 324 4.41 0.45 -1.66
N TYR A 325 4.94 0.42 -2.88
CA TYR A 325 4.17 0.59 -4.10
C TYR A 325 3.46 -0.71 -4.51
N ALA A 326 2.35 -0.57 -5.24
CA ALA A 326 1.60 -1.71 -5.77
C ALA A 326 2.30 -2.43 -6.95
N GLY A 327 3.33 -1.80 -7.53
CA GLY A 327 4.16 -2.33 -8.60
C GLY A 327 5.57 -1.73 -8.56
N PRO A 328 6.52 -2.22 -9.38
CA PRO A 328 7.85 -1.64 -9.47
C PRO A 328 7.79 -0.14 -9.80
N TYR A 329 8.43 0.71 -9.00
CA TYR A 329 8.37 2.16 -9.16
C TYR A 329 9.69 2.68 -9.71
N SER A 330 9.61 3.51 -10.76
CA SER A 330 10.76 4.22 -11.29
C SER A 330 10.58 5.72 -11.02
N PRO A 331 11.40 6.32 -10.14
CA PRO A 331 11.31 7.76 -9.88
C PRO A 331 11.62 8.56 -11.17
N PRO A 332 11.04 9.76 -11.34
CA PRO A 332 11.39 10.63 -12.46
C PRO A 332 12.90 10.93 -12.50
N THR A 333 13.49 10.97 -13.70
CA THR A 333 14.94 11.12 -13.94
C THR A 333 15.53 12.52 -13.64
N THR A 334 14.78 13.41 -12.97
CA THR A 334 15.25 14.76 -12.63
C THR A 334 15.57 14.88 -11.14
N SER A 335 16.73 15.48 -10.87
CA SER A 335 17.51 15.52 -9.61
C SER A 335 16.73 15.55 -8.30
N ALA A 336 17.21 14.72 -7.36
CA ALA A 336 16.82 14.60 -5.97
C ALA A 336 15.36 14.16 -5.76
N SER A 337 15.19 13.01 -5.11
CA SER A 337 13.95 12.75 -4.37
C SER A 337 13.69 13.97 -3.48
N PRO A 338 12.58 14.70 -3.66
CA PRO A 338 12.35 15.97 -2.96
C PRO A 338 12.28 15.78 -1.43
N LEU A 339 12.19 14.55 -0.94
CA LEU A 339 12.04 14.27 0.48
C LEU A 339 13.35 14.12 1.25
N ARG A 340 14.50 13.90 0.61
CA ARG A 340 15.75 13.80 1.36
C ARG A 340 16.39 15.16 1.68
N THR A 341 16.05 16.19 0.91
CA THR A 341 16.71 17.51 1.00
C THR A 341 15.86 18.61 1.62
N GLU A 342 14.57 18.39 1.90
CA GLU A 342 13.70 19.46 2.42
C GLU A 342 13.42 19.45 3.93
N TRP A 343 13.83 18.44 4.69
CA TRP A 343 13.50 18.41 6.12
C TRP A 343 14.64 17.90 7.00
N PRO A 344 15.57 18.77 7.46
CA PRO A 344 16.21 18.51 8.73
C PRO A 344 15.09 18.55 9.79
N TRP A 345 14.94 17.48 10.54
CA TRP A 345 14.24 17.51 11.82
C TRP A 345 14.96 18.51 12.72
N THR A 346 14.64 19.80 12.62
CA THR A 346 15.10 20.79 13.58
C THR A 346 14.30 20.58 14.85
N THR A 347 14.90 19.84 15.76
CA THR A 347 14.63 19.90 17.19
C THR A 347 14.59 21.38 17.63
N GLY A 348 13.59 21.69 18.45
CA GLY A 348 13.05 23.03 18.58
C GLY A 348 14.00 24.12 19.06
N TRP A 349 13.64 25.34 18.69
CA TRP A 349 13.90 26.52 19.51
C TRP A 349 12.56 27.16 19.83
N ILE A 350 12.07 26.86 21.03
CA ILE A 350 11.03 27.64 21.70
C ILE A 350 11.65 29.01 22.00
N GLY A 351 11.24 30.04 21.28
CA GLY A 351 11.48 31.42 21.67
C GLY A 351 10.73 31.71 22.97
N ARG A 352 11.49 31.93 24.05
CA ARG A 352 11.08 32.76 25.19
C ARG A 352 12.12 33.85 25.37
N GLY A 353 11.66 35.11 25.35
CA GLY A 353 12.48 36.31 25.58
C GLY A 353 12.13 37.41 24.61
#